data_AF-A0A4D4LF66-F1
#
_entry.id   AF-A0A4D4LF66-F1
#
_cell.length_a   1.000
_cell.length_b   1.000
_cell.length_c   1.000
_cell.angle_alpha   90.00
_cell.angle_beta   90.00
_cell.angle_gamma   90.00
#
_symmetry.space_group_name_H-M   'P 1'
#
loop_
_entity.id
_entity.type
_entity.pdbx_description
1 polymer ?
#
loop_
_entity_poly.entity_id
_entity_poly.type
_entity_poly.pdbx_seq_one_letter_code
_entity_poly.pdbx_strand_id
1 'polypeptide(L)'
;MIVRISATDWVPDGNTEHDAVEIARAFIAHGANAIDVSSGQVTKDERPAFGRSYQTPFADRIRHEVAATTGAAVIAVGAIASYDDVNSLLLAGRADLCAVGRTHLYDPHWTLHAAAEQEYQGPGATWPVQFRAGSRKPPAARTDAVRPRLSLLRPDPADQAVHLRWTPTREPAPVS
;
A
#
# COMPACT_ATOMS: atom_id res chain seq x y z
N MET A 1 2.31 25.46 -0.98
CA MET A 1 3.70 25.13 -1.36
C MET A 1 4.29 24.12 -0.39
N ILE A 2 5.00 23.11 -0.89
CA ILE A 2 5.69 22.08 -0.09
C ILE A 2 7.19 22.24 -0.34
N VAL A 3 8.01 22.16 0.71
CA VAL A 3 9.48 22.25 0.61
C VAL A 3 10.10 20.97 1.13
N ARG A 4 10.98 20.33 0.35
CA ARG A 4 11.77 19.19 0.79
C ARG A 4 13.13 19.65 1.28
N ILE A 5 13.56 19.17 2.45
CA ILE A 5 14.85 19.51 3.06
C ILE A 5 15.68 18.25 3.36
N SER A 6 17.00 18.43 3.47
CA SER A 6 17.90 17.46 4.11
C SER A 6 18.07 17.86 5.57
N ALA A 7 17.69 16.99 6.50
CA ALA A 7 17.74 17.28 7.92
C ALA A 7 19.12 17.11 8.54
N THR A 8 20.02 16.39 7.87
CA THR A 8 21.42 16.29 8.28
C THR A 8 22.25 15.82 7.11
N ASP A 9 23.49 16.29 7.02
CA ASP A 9 24.43 15.91 5.98
C ASP A 9 25.31 14.70 6.37
N TRP A 10 25.19 14.20 7.61
CA TRP A 10 25.91 13.03 8.13
C TRP A 10 27.44 13.12 8.05
N VAL A 11 27.99 14.33 8.12
CA VAL A 11 29.44 14.60 8.16
C VAL A 11 29.77 15.67 9.20
N PRO A 12 31.01 15.71 9.72
CA PRO A 12 31.47 16.84 10.51
C PRO A 12 31.30 18.17 9.74
N ASP A 13 30.93 19.22 10.46
CA ASP A 13 30.69 20.58 9.92
C ASP A 13 29.59 20.69 8.84
N GLY A 14 28.82 19.62 8.60
CA GLY A 14 27.62 19.64 7.78
C GLY A 14 26.38 20.10 8.55
N ASN A 15 25.25 20.24 7.85
CA ASN A 15 23.98 20.53 8.50
C ASN A 15 23.61 19.43 9.50
N THR A 16 23.10 19.86 10.63
CA THR A 16 22.60 19.03 11.72
C THR A 16 21.08 19.07 11.78
N GLU A 17 20.49 18.20 12.59
CA GLU A 17 19.07 18.22 12.85
C GLU A 17 18.59 19.52 13.51
N HIS A 18 19.49 20.29 14.15
CA HIS A 18 19.15 21.59 14.70
C HIS A 18 19.01 22.64 13.59
N ASP A 19 19.92 22.62 12.61
CA ASP A 19 19.83 23.48 11.43
C ASP A 19 18.56 23.18 10.64
N ALA A 20 18.16 21.90 10.56
CA ALA A 20 16.91 21.49 9.91
C ALA A 20 15.67 22.14 10.52
N VAL A 21 15.62 22.29 11.85
CA VAL A 21 14.53 22.96 12.56
C VAL A 21 14.47 24.44 12.17
N GLU A 22 15.62 25.12 12.15
CA GLU A 22 15.67 26.55 11.79
C GLU A 22 15.40 26.80 10.30
N ILE A 23 15.85 25.91 9.43
CA ILE A 23 15.52 25.92 8.00
C ILE A 23 14.01 25.73 7.81
N ALA A 24 13.40 24.75 8.49
CA ALA A 24 11.96 24.53 8.44
C ALA A 24 11.18 25.75 8.95
N ARG A 25 11.61 26.35 10.06
CA ARG A 25 11.06 27.59 10.62
C ARG A 25 11.11 28.73 9.61
N ALA A 26 12.25 28.92 8.96
CA ALA A 26 12.41 29.96 7.95
C ALA A 26 11.44 29.73 6.77
N PHE A 27 11.34 28.52 6.23
CA PHE A 27 10.42 28.23 5.13
C PHE A 27 8.94 28.42 5.51
N ILE A 28 8.55 27.97 6.71
CA ILE A 28 7.19 28.13 7.22
C ILE A 28 6.85 29.62 7.39
N ALA A 29 7.77 30.41 7.96
CA ALA A 29 7.59 31.86 8.10
C ALA A 29 7.39 32.59 6.76
N HIS A 30 7.87 31.99 5.66
CA HIS A 30 7.71 32.51 4.30
C HIS A 30 6.62 31.78 3.49
N GLY A 31 5.71 31.07 4.17
CA GLY A 31 4.48 30.54 3.56
C GLY A 31 4.56 29.09 3.06
N ALA A 32 5.57 28.31 3.45
CA ALA A 32 5.53 26.86 3.23
C ALA A 32 4.36 26.25 4.01
N ASN A 33 3.52 25.47 3.32
CA ASN A 33 2.38 24.77 3.94
C ASN A 33 2.77 23.39 4.47
N ALA A 34 3.87 22.82 3.96
CA ALA A 34 4.40 21.58 4.48
C ALA A 34 5.91 21.47 4.27
N ILE A 35 6.56 20.71 5.16
CA ILE A 35 7.98 20.34 5.08
C ILE A 35 8.10 18.84 4.89
N ASP A 36 8.78 18.42 3.82
CA ASP A 36 9.13 17.03 3.51
C ASP A 36 10.57 16.75 3.97
N VAL A 37 10.71 15.87 4.96
CA VAL A 37 11.94 15.76 5.75
C VAL A 37 12.75 14.53 5.34
N SER A 38 13.79 14.74 4.53
CA SER A 38 14.80 13.74 4.14
C SER A 38 16.09 13.92 4.94
N SER A 39 17.15 13.17 4.62
CA SER A 39 18.52 13.49 5.03
C SER A 39 19.56 13.03 4.01
N GLY A 40 20.77 13.60 4.10
CA GLY A 40 21.95 13.24 3.31
C GLY A 40 21.88 13.64 1.83
N GLN A 41 22.65 12.90 1.03
CA GLN A 41 22.88 13.05 -0.40
C GLN A 41 23.62 14.36 -0.79
N VAL A 42 24.40 14.93 0.13
CA VAL A 42 25.15 16.17 -0.10
C VAL A 42 26.63 15.88 -0.43
N THR A 43 27.21 14.85 0.19
CA THR A 43 28.61 14.44 -0.03
C THR A 43 28.76 12.92 -0.01
N LYS A 44 29.86 12.42 -0.58
CA LYS A 44 30.19 10.98 -0.59
C LYS A 44 30.71 10.46 0.75
N ASP A 45 31.16 11.38 1.62
CA ASP A 45 31.74 11.04 2.93
C ASP A 45 30.66 10.82 4.00
N GLU A 46 29.39 11.01 3.65
CA GLU A 46 28.26 10.83 4.53
C GLU A 46 28.23 9.42 5.14
N ARG A 47 27.87 9.34 6.42
CA ARG A 47 27.63 8.04 7.09
C ARG A 47 26.24 7.97 7.72
N PRO A 48 25.18 7.81 6.91
CA PRO A 48 23.82 7.67 7.41
C PRO A 48 23.66 6.40 8.24
N ALA A 49 22.99 6.54 9.39
CA ALA A 49 22.56 5.41 10.20
C ALA A 49 21.31 4.76 9.59
N PHE A 50 21.50 4.03 8.48
CA PHE A 50 20.38 3.39 7.78
C PHE A 50 19.65 2.37 8.66
N GLY A 51 18.33 2.34 8.51
CA GLY A 51 17.43 1.45 9.23
C GLY A 51 15.98 1.70 8.84
N ARG A 52 15.06 0.95 9.46
CA ARG A 52 13.61 1.20 9.31
C ARG A 52 13.30 2.60 9.82
N SER A 53 12.58 3.40 9.03
CA SER A 53 12.12 4.74 9.45
C SER A 53 13.24 5.69 9.91
N TYR A 54 14.48 5.52 9.43
CA TYR A 54 15.67 6.19 10.00
C TYR A 54 15.63 7.72 9.95
N GLN A 55 14.85 8.33 9.06
CA GLN A 55 14.70 9.80 8.97
C GLN A 55 13.51 10.32 9.79
N THR A 56 12.65 9.43 10.30
CA THR A 56 11.47 9.81 11.08
C THR A 56 11.78 10.69 12.28
N PRO A 57 12.84 10.45 13.07
CA PRO A 57 13.13 11.31 14.21
C PRO A 57 13.30 12.79 13.85
N PHE A 58 13.79 13.10 12.63
CA PHE A 58 13.90 14.47 12.16
C PHE A 58 12.53 15.10 11.86
N ALA A 59 11.63 14.33 11.23
CA ALA A 59 10.26 14.76 10.99
C ALA A 59 9.50 15.01 12.31
N ASP A 60 9.65 14.09 13.25
CA ASP A 60 9.08 14.17 14.60
C ASP A 60 9.51 15.46 15.31
N ARG A 61 10.81 15.75 15.26
CA ARG A 61 11.40 16.96 15.83
C ARG A 61 10.85 18.24 15.21
N ILE A 62 10.89 18.36 13.88
CA ILE A 62 10.39 19.55 13.16
C ILE A 62 8.90 19.78 13.40
N ARG A 63 8.11 18.70 13.45
CA ARG A 63 6.68 18.78 13.72
C ARG A 63 6.40 19.39 15.07
N HIS A 64 7.05 18.89 16.12
CA HIS A 64 6.80 19.31 17.50
C HIS A 64 7.42 20.67 17.84
N GLU A 65 8.57 21.02 17.27
CA GLU A 65 9.27 22.27 17.61
C GLU A 65 8.76 23.48 16.80
N VAL A 66 8.15 23.27 15.63
CA VAL A 66 7.83 24.36 14.69
C VAL A 66 6.47 24.19 14.00
N ALA A 67 6.22 23.05 13.36
CA ALA A 67 5.09 22.96 12.43
C ALA A 67 3.73 22.94 13.14
N ALA A 68 3.61 22.21 14.26
CA ALA A 68 2.35 22.03 14.98
C ALA A 68 1.72 23.34 15.48
N THR A 69 2.51 24.36 15.80
CA THR A 69 2.03 25.66 16.29
C THR A 69 1.71 26.65 15.17
N THR A 70 2.12 26.35 13.93
CA THR A 70 1.99 27.24 12.76
C THR A 70 0.92 26.78 11.78
N GLY A 71 0.42 25.54 11.94
CA GLY A 71 -0.52 24.91 11.02
C GLY A 71 0.12 24.37 9.74
N ALA A 72 1.46 24.39 9.64
CA ALA A 72 2.19 23.69 8.59
C ALA A 72 2.21 22.18 8.87
N ALA A 73 2.13 21.37 7.82
CA ALA A 73 2.21 19.92 7.92
C ALA A 73 3.66 19.41 7.80
N VAL A 74 3.95 18.24 8.38
CA VAL A 74 5.22 17.54 8.19
C VAL A 74 5.01 16.21 7.50
N ILE A 75 5.80 15.97 6.46
CA ILE A 75 5.83 14.72 5.70
C ILE A 75 7.06 13.91 6.12
N ALA A 76 6.84 12.73 6.69
CA ALA A 76 7.90 11.78 7.00
C ALA A 76 8.22 10.90 5.77
N VAL A 77 9.50 10.63 5.56
CA VAL A 77 10.02 9.68 4.56
C VAL A 77 11.10 8.79 5.18
N GLY A 78 11.64 7.88 4.37
CA GLY A 78 12.82 7.08 4.73
C GLY A 78 12.45 5.67 5.14
N ALA A 79 12.52 4.74 4.18
CA ALA A 79 12.29 3.31 4.40
C ALA A 79 10.96 2.95 5.11
N ILE A 80 9.89 3.71 4.83
CA ILE A 80 8.52 3.39 5.23
C ILE A 80 8.00 2.31 4.29
N ALA A 81 7.71 1.11 4.82
CA ALA A 81 7.51 -0.09 4.01
C ALA A 81 6.16 -0.79 4.24
N SER A 82 5.51 -0.61 5.40
CA SER A 82 4.21 -1.22 5.70
C SER A 82 3.16 -0.21 6.14
N TYR A 83 1.89 -0.61 6.12
CA TYR A 83 0.84 0.23 6.69
C TYR A 83 1.03 0.41 8.21
N ASP A 84 1.65 -0.57 8.87
CA ASP A 84 2.05 -0.48 10.28
C ASP A 84 3.12 0.60 10.51
N ASP A 85 4.07 0.79 9.58
CA ASP A 85 4.97 1.95 9.62
C ASP A 85 4.17 3.24 9.64
N VAL A 86 3.29 3.41 8.66
CA VAL A 86 2.49 4.63 8.48
C VAL A 86 1.62 4.89 9.71
N ASN A 87 0.89 3.88 10.18
CA ASN A 87 0.04 4.00 11.37
C ASN A 87 0.87 4.35 12.60
N SER A 88 2.03 3.73 12.79
CA SER A 88 2.92 4.03 13.92
C SER A 88 3.41 5.48 13.92
N LEU A 89 3.61 6.08 12.74
CA LEU A 89 4.05 7.47 12.59
C LEU A 89 2.91 8.45 12.83
N LEU A 90 1.77 8.23 12.17
CA LEU A 90 0.62 9.14 12.20
C LEU A 90 -0.09 9.10 13.56
N LEU A 91 -0.36 7.90 14.10
CA LEU A 91 -1.08 7.76 15.37
C LEU A 91 -0.24 8.23 16.56
N ALA A 92 1.09 8.16 16.47
CA ALA A 92 1.99 8.73 17.47
C ALA A 92 2.20 10.25 17.30
N GLY A 93 1.60 10.88 16.28
CA GLY A 93 1.75 12.31 16.03
C GLY A 93 3.17 12.73 15.61
N ARG A 94 3.97 11.83 15.02
CA ARG A 94 5.34 12.15 14.57
C ARG A 94 5.38 12.85 13.21
N ALA A 95 4.32 12.72 12.43
CA ALA A 95 4.16 13.34 11.13
C ALA A 95 2.66 13.49 10.84
N ASP A 96 2.33 14.39 9.91
CA ASP A 96 0.94 14.57 9.44
C ASP A 96 0.71 13.76 8.15
N LEU A 97 1.79 13.44 7.43
CA LEU A 97 1.78 12.69 6.18
C LEU A 97 2.99 11.74 6.13
N CYS A 98 2.85 10.64 5.40
CA CYS A 98 3.96 9.71 5.11
C CYS A 98 4.13 9.61 3.59
N ALA A 99 5.33 9.89 3.09
CA ALA A 99 5.67 9.64 1.70
C ALA A 99 6.37 8.29 1.55
N VAL A 100 5.84 7.51 0.62
CA VAL A 100 6.23 6.12 0.37
C VAL A 100 6.84 6.03 -1.02
N GLY A 101 8.07 5.54 -1.10
CA GLY A 101 8.85 5.50 -2.35
C GLY A 101 8.96 4.10 -2.94
N ARG A 102 10.03 3.37 -2.60
CA ARG A 102 10.33 2.02 -3.12
C ARG A 102 9.18 1.03 -2.94
N THR A 103 8.35 1.18 -1.92
CA THR A 103 7.17 0.34 -1.69
C THR A 103 6.15 0.47 -2.82
N HIS A 104 5.87 1.70 -3.30
CA HIS A 104 5.01 1.90 -4.47
C HIS A 104 5.64 1.43 -5.79
N LEU A 105 6.98 1.39 -5.87
CA LEU A 105 7.66 0.81 -7.04
C LEU A 105 7.52 -0.72 -7.06
N TYR A 106 7.56 -1.36 -5.89
CA TYR A 106 7.36 -2.80 -5.75
C TYR A 106 5.90 -3.19 -5.95
N ASP A 107 4.97 -2.39 -5.42
CA ASP A 107 3.54 -2.59 -5.51
C ASP A 107 2.83 -1.25 -5.81
N PRO A 108 2.50 -0.96 -7.07
CA PRO A 108 1.82 0.28 -7.45
C PRO A 108 0.43 0.44 -6.82
N HIS A 109 -0.20 -0.66 -6.41
CA HIS A 109 -1.50 -0.67 -5.73
C HIS A 109 -1.37 -0.74 -4.21
N TRP A 110 -0.16 -0.54 -3.66
CA TRP A 110 0.13 -0.69 -2.25
C TRP A 110 -0.87 0.00 -1.33
N THR A 111 -1.31 1.22 -1.65
CA THR A 111 -2.29 1.94 -0.82
C THR A 111 -3.65 1.23 -0.76
N LEU A 112 -4.10 0.66 -1.88
CA LEU A 112 -5.35 -0.12 -1.94
C LEU A 112 -5.20 -1.48 -1.25
N HIS A 113 -4.03 -2.12 -1.38
CA HIS A 113 -3.74 -3.35 -0.66
C HIS A 113 -3.64 -3.12 0.86
N ALA A 114 -2.96 -2.06 1.30
CA ALA A 114 -2.88 -1.63 2.69
C ALA A 114 -4.27 -1.34 3.27
N ALA A 115 -5.17 -0.73 2.50
CA ALA A 115 -6.56 -0.53 2.91
C ALA A 115 -7.30 -1.87 3.04
N ALA A 116 -7.16 -2.77 2.05
CA ALA A 116 -7.80 -4.09 2.07
C ALA A 116 -7.31 -4.97 3.24
N GLU A 117 -6.01 -4.92 3.56
CA GLU A 117 -5.42 -5.63 4.71
C GLU A 117 -5.89 -5.09 6.06
N GLN A 118 -6.31 -3.83 6.10
CA GLN A 118 -6.94 -3.20 7.27
C GLN A 118 -8.48 -3.20 7.19
N GLU A 119 -9.06 -3.91 6.22
CA GLU A 119 -10.51 -3.98 5.97
C GLU A 119 -11.19 -2.61 5.75
N TYR A 120 -10.42 -1.58 5.38
CA TYR A 120 -10.92 -0.23 5.15
C TYR A 120 -11.56 -0.10 3.76
N GLN A 121 -12.81 0.39 3.73
CA GLN A 121 -13.61 0.56 2.50
C GLN A 121 -14.12 2.00 2.31
N GLY A 122 -13.50 2.98 2.98
CA GLY A 122 -13.90 4.38 2.87
C GLY A 122 -13.48 5.05 1.56
N PRO A 123 -13.79 6.35 1.38
CA PRO A 123 -13.61 7.06 0.11
C PRO A 123 -12.16 7.06 -0.41
N GLY A 124 -11.17 6.99 0.49
CA GLY A 124 -9.74 6.92 0.15
C GLY A 124 -9.26 5.57 -0.41
N ALA A 125 -10.12 4.54 -0.44
CA ALA A 125 -9.79 3.20 -0.92
C ALA A 125 -10.71 2.73 -2.07
N THR A 126 -11.18 3.67 -2.89
CA THR A 126 -12.04 3.34 -4.03
C THR A 126 -11.24 2.65 -5.12
N TRP A 127 -11.54 1.37 -5.38
CA TRP A 127 -10.92 0.62 -6.47
C TRP A 127 -11.46 1.05 -7.83
N PRO A 128 -10.61 1.18 -8.88
CA PRO A 128 -11.07 1.30 -10.25
C PRO A 128 -12.04 0.18 -10.60
N VAL A 129 -13.12 0.49 -11.32
CA VAL A 129 -14.19 -0.49 -11.59
C VAL A 129 -13.66 -1.76 -12.26
N GLN A 130 -12.64 -1.63 -13.10
CA GLN A 130 -11.96 -2.72 -13.81
C GLN A 130 -11.18 -3.64 -12.86
N PHE A 131 -10.72 -3.13 -11.70
CA PHE A 131 -9.91 -3.87 -10.73
C PHE A 131 -10.68 -4.25 -9.47
N ARG A 132 -11.98 -3.96 -9.42
CA ARG A 132 -12.83 -4.22 -8.24
C ARG A 132 -12.80 -5.69 -7.80
N ALA A 133 -12.68 -6.64 -8.72
CA ALA A 133 -12.57 -8.06 -8.39
C ALA A 133 -11.29 -8.40 -7.59
N GLY A 134 -10.25 -7.57 -7.71
CA GLY A 134 -8.99 -7.68 -6.96
C GLY A 134 -9.00 -6.99 -5.59
N SER A 135 -10.14 -6.42 -5.15
CA SER A 135 -10.19 -5.61 -3.93
C SER A 135 -10.04 -6.39 -2.62
N ARG A 136 -9.94 -7.73 -2.71
CA ARG A 136 -9.76 -8.63 -1.58
C ARG A 136 -8.51 -9.45 -1.81
N LYS A 137 -7.79 -9.71 -0.72
CA LYS A 137 -6.62 -10.59 -0.75
C LYS A 137 -7.03 -11.95 -1.33
N PRO A 138 -6.40 -12.41 -2.44
CA PRO A 138 -6.71 -13.70 -3.00
C PRO A 138 -6.49 -14.80 -1.96
N PRO A 139 -7.34 -15.84 -1.91
CA PRO A 139 -7.14 -16.93 -0.99
C PRO A 139 -5.85 -17.68 -1.35
N ALA A 140 -4.81 -17.51 -0.53
CA ALA A 140 -3.58 -18.28 -0.64
C ALA A 140 -3.84 -19.75 -0.29
N ALA A 141 -3.02 -20.66 -0.83
CA ALA A 141 -3.21 -22.11 -0.77
C ALA A 141 -3.12 -22.76 0.65
N ARG A 142 -3.17 -21.95 1.72
CA ARG A 142 -3.12 -22.41 3.12
C ARG A 142 -4.29 -21.88 3.92
N THR A 143 -5.50 -22.22 3.50
CA THR A 143 -6.67 -22.14 4.35
C THR A 143 -7.03 -23.56 4.76
N ASP A 144 -7.20 -23.83 6.06
CA ASP A 144 -7.67 -25.12 6.59
C ASP A 144 -9.11 -25.46 6.15
N ALA A 145 -9.73 -24.54 5.40
CA ALA A 145 -11.02 -24.73 4.77
C ALA A 145 -10.94 -25.85 3.72
N VAL A 146 -11.59 -26.97 4.02
CA VAL A 146 -11.86 -28.04 3.04
C VAL A 146 -12.76 -27.44 1.96
N ARG A 147 -12.17 -27.08 0.81
CA ARG A 147 -12.97 -26.60 -0.32
C ARG A 147 -13.85 -27.75 -0.84
N PRO A 148 -15.11 -27.48 -1.20
CA PRO A 148 -15.94 -28.47 -1.85
C PRO A 148 -15.22 -29.01 -3.09
N ARG A 149 -15.19 -30.33 -3.23
CA ARG A 149 -14.54 -30.99 -4.36
C ARG A 149 -15.26 -30.55 -5.64
N LEU A 150 -14.52 -30.01 -6.60
CA LEU A 150 -15.07 -29.65 -7.90
C LEU A 150 -15.61 -30.94 -8.56
N SER A 151 -16.93 -31.09 -8.62
CA SER A 151 -17.56 -32.15 -9.40
C SER A 151 -17.70 -31.67 -10.84
N LEU A 152 -16.82 -32.16 -11.71
CA LEU A 152 -16.91 -31.93 -13.17
C LEU A 152 -17.98 -32.80 -13.82
N LEU A 153 -18.45 -33.82 -13.11
CA LEU A 153 -19.57 -34.63 -13.55
C LEU A 153 -20.83 -33.81 -13.32
N ARG A 154 -21.51 -33.44 -14.42
CA ARG A 154 -22.94 -33.16 -14.33
C ARG A 154 -23.60 -34.41 -13.74
N PRO A 155 -24.56 -34.29 -12.80
CA PRO A 155 -25.37 -35.43 -12.43
C PRO A 155 -25.90 -36.06 -13.71
N ASP A 156 -25.62 -37.35 -13.87
CA ASP A 156 -25.87 -38.08 -15.10
C ASP A 156 -27.36 -37.99 -15.42
N PRO A 157 -27.77 -37.46 -16.58
CA PRO A 157 -29.14 -37.61 -17.05
C PRO A 157 -29.47 -39.07 -17.36
N ALA A 158 -28.62 -40.06 -17.06
CA ALA A 158 -28.97 -41.47 -17.14
C ALA A 158 -30.12 -41.91 -16.20
N ASP A 159 -30.60 -41.05 -15.29
CA ASP A 159 -31.92 -41.21 -14.63
C ASP A 159 -33.09 -40.55 -15.40
N GLN A 160 -32.81 -39.89 -16.52
CA GLN A 160 -33.75 -39.32 -17.48
C GLN A 160 -33.42 -39.79 -18.89
N ALA A 161 -33.87 -41.00 -19.21
CA ALA A 161 -34.04 -41.52 -20.56
C ALA A 161 -32.82 -41.32 -21.48
N VAL A 162 -31.80 -42.16 -21.28
CA VAL A 162 -30.75 -42.38 -22.27
C VAL A 162 -31.41 -42.62 -23.63
N HIS A 163 -31.17 -41.75 -24.61
CA HIS A 163 -31.72 -41.85 -25.96
C HIS A 163 -31.48 -43.27 -26.52
N LEU A 164 -32.54 -44.08 -26.53
CA LEU A 164 -32.51 -45.37 -27.21
C LEU A 164 -32.28 -45.09 -28.69
N ARG A 165 -31.26 -45.76 -29.25
CA ARG A 165 -30.96 -45.69 -30.68
C ARG A 165 -32.23 -45.94 -31.47
N TRP A 166 -32.51 -45.07 -32.43
CA TRP A 166 -33.65 -45.21 -33.33
C TRP A 166 -33.61 -46.59 -34.02
N THR A 167 -34.67 -47.36 -33.84
CA THR A 167 -34.86 -48.67 -34.48
C THR A 167 -35.88 -48.50 -35.60
N PRO A 168 -35.51 -48.68 -36.88
CA PRO A 168 -36.49 -48.65 -37.96
C PRO A 168 -37.50 -49.79 -37.81
N THR A 169 -38.78 -49.48 -37.96
CA THR A 169 -39.86 -50.46 -38.09
C THR A 169 -39.64 -51.29 -39.35
N ARG A 170 -39.38 -52.59 -39.20
CA ARG A 170 -39.49 -53.55 -40.30
C ARG A 170 -40.93 -54.05 -40.32
N GLU A 171 -41.68 -53.65 -41.34
CA GLU A 171 -42.97 -54.27 -41.65
C GLU A 171 -42.71 -55.70 -42.17
N PRO A 172 -43.33 -56.75 -41.61
CA PRO A 172 -43.16 -58.10 -42.12
C PRO A 172 -43.83 -58.20 -43.50
N ALA A 173 -43.09 -58.71 -44.48
CA ALA A 173 -43.60 -58.94 -45.83
C ALA A 173 -44.79 -59.93 -45.80
N PRO A 174 -45.87 -59.69 -46.55
CA PRO A 174 -47.00 -60.59 -46.61
C PRO A 174 -46.58 -61.88 -47.32
N VAL A 175 -46.77 -63.02 -46.65
CA VAL A 175 -46.64 -64.35 -47.26
C VAL A 175 -48.01 -64.72 -47.83
N SER A 176 -48.03 -65.07 -49.12
CA SER A 176 -49.21 -65.51 -49.88
C SER A 176 -49.81 -66.82 -49.40
#